data_AF-A0AAQ3RZD2-F1
#
_entry.id   AF-A0AAQ3RZD2-F1
#
_cell.length_a   1.000
_cell.length_b   1.000
_cell.length_c   1.000
_cell.angle_alpha   90.00
_cell.angle_beta   90.00
_cell.angle_gamma   90.00
#
_symmetry.space_group_name_H-M   'P 1'
#
loop_
_entity.id
_entity.type
_entity.pdbx_description
1 polymer ?
#
loop_
_entity_poly.entity_id
_entity_poly.type
_entity_poly.pdbx_seq_one_letter_code
_entity_poly.pdbx_strand_id
1 'polypeptide(L)'
;AISDNVNVISASLGGQAIDYDEENLAIGAFAAIEKGIVVVCAAGNDGPTNSTLQNVAPWMITVGAGTIDRDFPVYVKLGNGQNYSGVSISDGSFLPRTFVPLIYAGNASVKVGAELCLTDSLDPEKVKGKIVFCDRGNISRVEKGLVVKSAGGVGMVLANGEIDGEELVADAHLLPTAAVGFKTSKAIKMYLQQTQNPTATLVFQGTEVG
;
A
#
# COMPACT_ATOMS: atom_id res chain seq x y z
N ALA A 1 3.16 23.63 22.96
CA ALA A 1 1.73 23.64 22.55
C ALA A 1 0.83 24.20 23.63
N ILE A 2 0.61 23.47 24.74
CA ILE A 2 -0.28 23.93 25.83
C ILE A 2 0.17 25.27 26.42
N SER A 3 1.45 25.38 26.81
CA SER A 3 2.01 26.63 27.34
C SER A 3 2.03 27.78 26.33
N ASP A 4 1.99 27.45 25.04
CA ASP A 4 1.96 28.42 23.95
C ASP A 4 0.52 28.84 23.60
N ASN A 5 -0.47 28.37 24.37
CA ASN A 5 -1.88 28.76 24.29
C ASN A 5 -2.53 28.52 22.90
N VAL A 6 -2.22 27.37 22.28
CA VAL A 6 -2.87 26.95 21.03
C VAL A 6 -4.35 26.64 21.24
N ASN A 7 -5.16 26.74 20.17
CA ASN A 7 -6.60 26.41 20.25
C ASN A 7 -6.92 24.95 19.96
N VAL A 8 -6.14 24.31 19.08
CA VAL A 8 -6.33 22.92 18.64
C VAL A 8 -4.97 22.26 18.49
N ILE A 9 -4.87 20.99 18.90
CA ILE A 9 -3.74 20.11 18.64
C ILE A 9 -4.18 19.06 17.62
N SER A 10 -3.45 18.98 16.51
CA SER A 10 -3.60 17.92 15.50
C SER A 10 -2.43 16.97 15.62
N ALA A 11 -2.69 15.72 16.00
CA ALA A 11 -1.67 14.71 16.23
C ALA A 11 -1.88 13.48 15.33
N SER A 12 -1.04 13.34 14.31
CA SER A 12 -0.97 12.13 13.48
C SER A 12 0.05 11.14 14.06
N LEU A 13 -0.14 10.81 15.32
CA LEU A 13 0.69 9.92 16.11
C LEU A 13 -0.23 8.95 16.85
N GLY A 14 0.29 7.78 17.20
CA GLY A 14 -0.46 6.79 17.93
C GLY A 14 0.40 5.56 18.19
N GLY A 15 -0.12 4.70 19.04
CA GLY A 15 0.47 3.41 19.36
C GLY A 15 -0.62 2.43 19.74
N GLN A 16 -0.20 1.26 20.21
CA GLN A 16 -1.12 0.25 20.72
C GLN A 16 -2.00 0.86 21.82
N ALA A 17 -3.30 0.55 21.80
CA ALA A 17 -4.21 0.94 22.86
C ALA A 17 -3.79 0.26 24.18
N ILE A 18 -3.42 1.08 25.15
CA ILE A 18 -3.08 0.71 26.54
C ILE A 18 -3.91 1.58 27.50
N ASP A 19 -3.79 1.34 28.80
CA ASP A 19 -4.52 2.11 29.82
C ASP A 19 -4.10 3.60 29.78
N TYR A 20 -5.08 4.49 30.01
CA TYR A 20 -4.94 5.92 29.73
C TYR A 20 -3.86 6.62 30.56
N ASP A 21 -3.56 6.11 31.75
CA ASP A 21 -2.54 6.59 32.66
C ASP A 21 -1.13 6.09 32.33
N GLU A 22 -1.01 5.18 31.36
CA GLU A 22 0.26 4.72 30.79
C GLU A 22 0.49 5.28 29.38
N GLU A 23 -0.55 5.83 28.74
CA GLU A 23 -0.52 6.34 27.37
C GLU A 23 -0.19 7.84 27.32
N ASN A 24 1.03 8.17 26.92
CA ASN A 24 1.54 9.55 26.96
C ASN A 24 0.68 10.54 26.16
N LEU A 25 0.07 10.13 25.03
CA LEU A 25 -0.78 11.01 24.24
C LEU A 25 -2.11 11.27 24.97
N ALA A 26 -2.71 10.26 25.61
CA ALA A 26 -3.91 10.41 26.44
C ALA A 26 -3.66 11.36 27.61
N ILE A 27 -2.56 11.18 28.36
CA ILE A 27 -2.20 12.06 29.49
C ILE A 27 -2.02 13.51 29.00
N GLY A 28 -1.25 13.69 27.93
CA GLY A 28 -1.04 15.02 27.34
C GLY A 28 -2.32 15.65 26.81
N ALA A 29 -3.19 14.85 26.18
CA ALA A 29 -4.47 15.28 25.65
C ALA A 29 -5.44 15.68 26.77
N PHE A 30 -5.43 14.96 27.90
CA PHE A 30 -6.23 15.30 29.07
C PHE A 30 -5.85 16.68 29.60
N ALA A 31 -4.55 16.93 29.80
CA ALA A 31 -4.04 18.23 30.26
C ALA A 31 -4.34 19.38 29.28
N ALA A 32 -4.43 19.08 27.97
CA ALA A 32 -4.84 20.06 26.96
C ALA A 32 -6.33 20.40 27.08
N ILE A 33 -7.18 19.38 27.22
CA ILE A 33 -8.64 19.52 27.33
C ILE A 33 -9.03 20.28 28.61
N GLU A 34 -8.33 20.07 29.73
CA GLU A 34 -8.54 20.84 30.97
C GLU A 34 -8.33 22.35 30.79
N LYS A 35 -7.57 22.75 29.77
CA LYS A 35 -7.34 24.15 29.39
C LYS A 35 -8.17 24.62 28.20
N GLY A 36 -9.18 23.83 27.80
CA GLY A 36 -10.07 24.14 26.69
C GLY A 36 -9.44 23.97 25.31
N ILE A 37 -8.35 23.20 25.20
CA ILE A 37 -7.65 22.93 23.93
C ILE A 37 -8.16 21.62 23.36
N VAL A 38 -8.72 21.65 22.15
CA VAL A 38 -9.24 20.44 21.46
C VAL A 38 -8.08 19.61 20.93
N VAL A 39 -8.17 18.28 21.05
CA VAL A 39 -7.15 17.35 20.54
C VAL A 39 -7.78 16.40 19.52
N VAL A 40 -7.20 16.38 18.32
CA VAL A 40 -7.62 15.55 17.19
C VAL A 40 -6.50 14.56 16.87
N CYS A 41 -6.82 13.27 16.89
CA CYS A 41 -5.86 12.19 16.71
C CYS A 41 -6.29 11.22 15.60
N ALA A 42 -5.32 10.65 14.88
CA ALA A 42 -5.61 9.61 13.90
C ALA A 42 -6.04 8.29 14.58
N ALA A 43 -6.93 7.53 13.95
CA ALA A 43 -7.37 6.21 14.40
C ALA A 43 -6.30 5.09 14.29
N GLY A 44 -5.20 5.35 13.58
CA GLY A 44 -4.24 4.32 13.18
C GLY A 44 -4.60 3.65 11.84
N ASN A 45 -3.66 2.88 11.30
CA ASN A 45 -3.77 2.25 9.97
C ASN A 45 -3.67 0.71 10.05
N ASP A 46 -3.88 0.13 11.24
CA ASP A 46 -3.69 -1.30 11.51
C ASP A 46 -4.95 -2.16 11.23
N GLY A 47 -5.99 -1.55 10.65
CA GLY A 47 -7.18 -2.26 10.18
C GLY A 47 -6.87 -3.30 9.08
N PRO A 48 -7.89 -4.05 8.59
CA PRO A 48 -9.32 -3.85 8.81
C PRO A 48 -9.92 -4.77 9.90
N THR A 49 -9.11 -5.54 10.62
CA THR A 49 -9.60 -6.45 11.65
C THR A 49 -10.12 -5.67 12.86
N ASN A 50 -11.02 -6.31 13.61
CA ASN A 50 -11.61 -5.70 14.81
C ASN A 50 -10.54 -5.36 15.86
N SER A 51 -10.80 -4.33 16.66
CA SER A 51 -9.97 -3.92 17.80
C SER A 51 -8.55 -3.47 17.45
N THR A 52 -8.41 -2.77 16.33
CA THR A 52 -7.14 -2.20 15.82
C THR A 52 -7.06 -0.67 15.99
N LEU A 53 -8.08 -0.05 16.58
CA LEU A 53 -8.16 1.39 16.82
C LEU A 53 -7.09 1.84 17.83
N GLN A 54 -6.37 2.91 17.50
CA GLN A 54 -5.46 3.62 18.38
C GLN A 54 -6.13 4.90 18.94
N ASN A 55 -5.50 5.54 19.93
CA ASN A 55 -5.94 6.82 20.50
C ASN A 55 -7.40 6.78 20.98
N VAL A 56 -7.69 5.87 21.90
CA VAL A 56 -9.07 5.52 22.32
C VAL A 56 -9.60 6.34 23.50
N ALA A 57 -8.82 7.29 24.04
CA ALA A 57 -9.24 8.06 25.20
C ALA A 57 -10.47 8.94 24.87
N PRO A 58 -11.47 9.01 25.77
CA PRO A 58 -12.76 9.64 25.48
C PRO A 58 -12.70 11.16 25.31
N TRP A 59 -11.60 11.80 25.71
CA TRP A 59 -11.37 13.24 25.56
C TRP A 59 -10.63 13.60 24.25
N MET A 60 -10.32 12.61 23.40
CA MET A 60 -9.75 12.83 22.07
C MET A 60 -10.82 12.72 20.98
N ILE A 61 -10.66 13.52 19.92
CA ILE A 61 -11.41 13.31 18.67
C ILE A 61 -10.59 12.35 17.81
N THR A 62 -11.02 11.09 17.77
CA THR A 62 -10.34 10.03 17.01
C THR A 62 -10.91 9.91 15.61
N VAL A 63 -10.06 10.09 14.59
CA VAL A 63 -10.49 10.27 13.19
C VAL A 63 -10.07 9.07 12.34
N GLY A 64 -11.07 8.39 11.76
CA GLY A 64 -10.86 7.37 10.74
C GLY A 64 -10.61 7.97 9.36
N ALA A 65 -9.99 7.18 8.47
CA ALA A 65 -9.76 7.58 7.08
C ALA A 65 -10.87 7.06 6.16
N GLY A 66 -11.32 7.92 5.24
CA GLY A 66 -12.26 7.57 4.18
C GLY A 66 -11.74 8.05 2.82
N THR A 67 -12.32 7.53 1.75
CA THR A 67 -12.00 7.95 0.38
C THR A 67 -12.77 9.20 -0.03
N ILE A 68 -12.33 9.85 -1.10
CA ILE A 68 -13.03 10.93 -1.81
C ILE A 68 -13.33 10.48 -3.25
N ASP A 69 -14.00 11.32 -4.02
CA ASP A 69 -14.35 11.12 -5.44
C ASP A 69 -13.15 11.21 -6.41
N ARG A 70 -11.96 11.51 -5.89
CA ARG A 70 -10.70 11.50 -6.65
C ARG A 70 -10.00 10.15 -6.55
N ASP A 71 -9.58 9.62 -7.69
CA ASP A 71 -8.77 8.40 -7.79
C ASP A 71 -7.57 8.56 -8.75
N PHE A 72 -6.68 7.58 -8.77
CA PHE A 72 -5.53 7.51 -9.66
C PHE A 72 -5.51 6.18 -10.43
N PRO A 73 -6.40 5.99 -11.42
CA PRO A 73 -6.59 4.68 -12.01
C PRO A 73 -5.40 4.20 -12.83
N VAL A 74 -5.10 2.92 -12.69
CA VAL A 74 -4.18 2.19 -13.56
C VAL A 74 -4.81 0.86 -13.95
N TYR A 75 -4.63 0.49 -15.22
CA TYR A 75 -5.13 -0.77 -15.73
C TYR A 75 -4.00 -1.77 -15.93
N VAL A 76 -4.13 -2.95 -15.31
CA VAL A 76 -3.27 -4.10 -15.55
C VAL A 76 -3.84 -4.90 -16.73
N LYS A 77 -3.28 -4.68 -17.92
CA LYS A 77 -3.66 -5.43 -19.12
C LYS A 77 -2.79 -6.67 -19.23
N LEU A 78 -3.42 -7.84 -19.26
CA LEU A 78 -2.75 -9.13 -19.40
C LEU A 78 -2.66 -9.57 -20.86
N GLY A 79 -1.67 -10.41 -21.19
CA GLY A 79 -1.46 -10.91 -22.55
C GLY A 79 -2.61 -11.76 -23.11
N ASN A 80 -3.50 -12.26 -22.24
CA ASN A 80 -4.73 -12.96 -22.65
C ASN A 80 -5.91 -12.01 -22.96
N GLY A 81 -5.68 -10.69 -22.95
CA GLY A 81 -6.70 -9.67 -23.23
C GLY A 81 -7.54 -9.25 -22.03
N GLN A 82 -7.40 -9.90 -20.87
CA GLN A 82 -8.07 -9.45 -19.65
C GLN A 82 -7.49 -8.12 -19.16
N ASN A 83 -8.35 -7.30 -18.56
CA ASN A 83 -7.99 -5.99 -18.07
C ASN A 83 -8.54 -5.79 -16.66
N TYR A 84 -7.67 -5.43 -15.71
CA TYR A 84 -8.04 -5.26 -14.31
C TYR A 84 -7.73 -3.86 -13.82
N SER A 85 -8.63 -3.31 -13.00
CA SER A 85 -8.44 -2.01 -12.37
C SER A 85 -7.52 -2.12 -11.15
N GLY A 86 -6.73 -1.08 -10.94
CA GLY A 86 -5.93 -0.83 -9.76
C GLY A 86 -5.66 0.67 -9.62
N VAL A 87 -4.79 1.03 -8.68
CA VAL A 87 -4.40 2.43 -8.46
C VAL A 87 -2.89 2.64 -8.56
N SER A 88 -2.49 3.81 -9.05
CA SER A 88 -1.10 4.24 -9.12
C SER A 88 -0.96 5.74 -9.27
N ILE A 89 -0.04 6.34 -8.52
CA ILE A 89 0.37 7.75 -8.74
C ILE A 89 1.57 7.90 -9.69
N SER A 90 2.00 6.82 -10.36
CA SER A 90 3.04 6.90 -11.38
C SER A 90 2.49 7.51 -12.68
N ASP A 91 3.31 8.31 -13.35
CA ASP A 91 3.02 8.84 -14.68
C ASP A 91 3.30 7.83 -15.82
N GLY A 92 3.78 6.63 -15.49
CA GLY A 92 4.08 5.55 -16.43
C GLY A 92 5.26 5.82 -17.37
N SER A 93 5.98 6.93 -17.21
CA SER A 93 7.02 7.39 -18.14
C SER A 93 8.19 6.41 -18.31
N PHE A 94 8.43 5.57 -17.30
CA PHE A 94 9.51 4.58 -17.29
C PHE A 94 9.12 3.19 -17.81
N LEU A 95 7.84 2.95 -18.12
CA LEU A 95 7.35 1.63 -18.55
C LEU A 95 7.29 1.58 -20.09
N PRO A 96 7.85 0.53 -20.74
CA PRO A 96 7.60 0.29 -22.15
C PRO A 96 6.09 0.25 -22.45
N ARG A 97 5.65 0.94 -23.52
CA ARG A 97 4.26 0.92 -24.00
C ARG A 97 3.86 -0.41 -24.68
N THR A 98 4.63 -1.47 -24.43
CA THR A 98 4.44 -2.80 -24.98
C THR A 98 4.16 -3.79 -23.86
N PHE A 99 3.63 -4.96 -24.20
CA PHE A 99 3.57 -6.07 -23.27
C PHE A 99 4.99 -6.54 -22.96
N VAL A 100 5.28 -6.69 -21.67
CA VAL A 100 6.53 -7.27 -21.16
C VAL A 100 6.20 -8.53 -20.37
N PRO A 101 7.16 -9.46 -20.17
CA PRO A 101 6.91 -10.63 -19.36
C PRO A 101 6.46 -10.23 -17.95
N LEU A 102 5.45 -10.95 -17.44
CA LEU A 102 4.96 -10.85 -16.07
C LEU A 102 5.48 -12.06 -15.30
N ILE A 103 5.96 -11.88 -14.07
CA ILE A 103 6.46 -12.99 -13.24
C ILE A 103 5.90 -12.91 -11.83
N TYR A 104 5.45 -14.03 -11.29
CA TYR A 104 5.18 -14.15 -9.86
C TYR A 104 6.49 -14.15 -9.09
N ALA A 105 6.64 -13.23 -8.12
CA ALA A 105 7.88 -13.05 -7.40
C ALA A 105 8.34 -14.32 -6.66
N GLY A 106 7.41 -15.15 -6.18
CA GLY A 106 7.71 -16.44 -5.57
C GLY A 106 8.40 -17.43 -6.51
N ASN A 107 8.24 -17.29 -7.83
CA ASN A 107 8.93 -18.12 -8.84
C ASN A 107 10.34 -17.59 -9.18
N ALA A 108 10.67 -16.39 -8.70
CA ALA A 108 11.96 -15.73 -8.87
C ALA A 108 12.74 -15.66 -7.54
N SER A 109 12.62 -16.68 -6.70
CA SER A 109 13.23 -16.71 -5.36
C SER A 109 14.72 -17.07 -5.39
N VAL A 110 15.55 -16.30 -4.65
CA VAL A 110 16.87 -16.73 -4.15
C VAL A 110 16.85 -17.09 -2.66
N LYS A 111 15.86 -16.58 -1.91
CA LYS A 111 15.59 -16.92 -0.51
C LYS A 111 14.11 -16.75 -0.17
N VAL A 112 13.73 -17.22 1.01
CA VAL A 112 12.37 -17.11 1.56
C VAL A 112 11.88 -15.66 1.57
N GLY A 113 10.60 -15.44 1.26
CA GLY A 113 9.98 -14.12 1.20
C GLY A 113 10.00 -13.47 -0.18
N ALA A 114 10.35 -14.22 -1.24
CA ALA A 114 10.34 -13.71 -2.60
C ALA A 114 8.96 -13.31 -3.08
N GLU A 115 7.93 -14.05 -2.69
CA GLU A 115 6.52 -13.72 -2.93
C GLU A 115 6.13 -12.35 -2.37
N LEU A 116 6.74 -11.95 -1.26
CA LEU A 116 6.57 -10.64 -0.64
C LEU A 116 7.57 -9.60 -1.16
N CYS A 117 8.45 -9.94 -2.09
CA CYS A 117 9.51 -9.06 -2.60
C CYS A 117 10.34 -8.43 -1.45
N LEU A 118 10.73 -9.27 -0.48
CA LEU A 118 11.59 -8.84 0.63
C LEU A 118 13.00 -8.47 0.15
N THR A 119 13.71 -7.67 0.94
CA THR A 119 15.08 -7.24 0.63
C THR A 119 15.96 -8.43 0.28
N ASP A 120 16.63 -8.36 -0.87
CA ASP A 120 17.49 -9.39 -1.48
C ASP A 120 16.82 -10.77 -1.70
N SER A 121 15.48 -10.84 -1.81
CA SER A 121 14.77 -12.12 -2.01
C SER A 121 14.63 -12.55 -3.46
N LEU A 122 14.79 -11.61 -4.40
CA LEU A 122 14.55 -11.81 -5.83
C LEU A 122 15.83 -12.17 -6.58
N ASP A 123 15.73 -13.13 -7.49
CA ASP A 123 16.74 -13.51 -8.47
C ASP A 123 16.78 -12.49 -9.63
N PRO A 124 17.85 -11.67 -9.76
CA PRO A 124 17.93 -10.64 -10.78
C PRO A 124 17.85 -11.21 -12.21
N GLU A 125 18.38 -12.40 -12.46
CA GLU A 125 18.35 -13.02 -13.79
C GLU A 125 16.93 -13.39 -14.21
N LYS A 126 16.07 -13.73 -13.24
CA LYS A 126 14.66 -14.04 -13.51
C LYS A 126 13.78 -12.80 -13.58
N VAL A 127 14.15 -11.70 -12.91
CA VAL A 127 13.33 -10.49 -12.78
C VAL A 127 13.66 -9.41 -13.82
N LYS A 128 14.91 -9.34 -14.27
CA LYS A 128 15.38 -8.28 -15.16
C LYS A 128 14.48 -8.10 -16.40
N GLY A 129 14.00 -6.87 -16.61
CA GLY A 129 13.17 -6.52 -17.78
C GLY A 129 11.70 -6.92 -17.66
N LYS A 130 11.23 -7.40 -16.50
CA LYS A 130 9.86 -7.91 -16.30
C LYS A 130 9.04 -7.04 -15.37
N ILE A 131 7.72 -7.16 -15.46
CA ILE A 131 6.81 -6.72 -14.39
C ILE A 131 6.77 -7.84 -13.34
N VAL A 132 6.94 -7.48 -12.07
CA VAL A 132 6.94 -8.43 -10.96
C VAL A 132 5.64 -8.34 -10.19
N PHE A 133 4.96 -9.47 -10.00
CA PHE A 133 3.79 -9.58 -9.14
C PHE A 133 4.23 -9.95 -7.72
N CYS A 134 4.06 -9.01 -6.78
CA CYS A 134 4.44 -9.14 -5.37
C CYS A 134 3.19 -9.14 -4.48
N ASP A 135 3.12 -10.08 -3.53
CA ASP A 135 2.11 -10.09 -2.48
C ASP A 135 2.41 -8.99 -1.42
N ARG A 136 1.38 -8.32 -0.91
CA ARG A 136 1.47 -7.32 0.17
C ARG A 136 1.83 -8.00 1.51
N GLY A 137 2.56 -7.28 2.38
CA GLY A 137 2.91 -7.75 3.74
C GLY A 137 4.38 -7.56 4.14
N ASN A 138 4.66 -7.74 5.44
CA ASN A 138 5.97 -7.68 6.12
C ASN A 138 6.74 -6.34 6.06
N ILE A 139 7.04 -5.84 4.87
CA ILE A 139 7.76 -4.58 4.65
C ILE A 139 6.84 -3.56 3.98
N SER A 140 7.25 -2.28 3.99
CA SER A 140 6.44 -1.22 3.38
C SER A 140 6.20 -1.48 1.88
N ARG A 141 5.04 -1.06 1.39
CA ARG A 141 4.65 -1.22 -0.01
C ARG A 141 5.68 -0.57 -0.94
N VAL A 142 6.13 0.64 -0.61
CA VAL A 142 7.18 1.37 -1.36
C VAL A 142 8.50 0.60 -1.40
N GLU A 143 8.94 0.03 -0.27
CA GLU A 143 10.18 -0.73 -0.19
C GLU A 143 10.18 -1.97 -1.11
N LYS A 144 9.06 -2.69 -1.22
CA LYS A 144 8.92 -3.79 -2.21
C LYS A 144 9.22 -3.31 -3.63
N GLY A 145 8.75 -2.10 -3.97
CA GLY A 145 9.05 -1.48 -5.26
C GLY A 145 10.55 -1.21 -5.45
N LEU A 146 11.23 -0.72 -4.41
CA LEU A 146 12.68 -0.54 -4.45
C LEU A 146 13.41 -1.88 -4.66
N VAL A 147 12.98 -2.95 -4.00
CA VAL A 147 13.55 -4.29 -4.19
C VAL A 147 13.40 -4.76 -5.63
N VAL A 148 12.20 -4.64 -6.21
CA VAL A 148 11.94 -5.00 -7.62
C VAL A 148 12.81 -4.19 -8.57
N LYS A 149 12.92 -2.88 -8.35
CA LYS A 149 13.75 -1.99 -9.16
C LYS A 149 15.23 -2.39 -9.09
N SER A 150 15.73 -2.66 -7.88
CA SER A 150 17.12 -3.08 -7.65
C SER A 150 17.44 -4.43 -8.29
N ALA A 151 16.47 -5.34 -8.36
CA ALA A 151 16.59 -6.61 -9.09
C ALA A 151 16.45 -6.47 -10.62
N GLY A 152 16.27 -5.24 -11.14
CA GLY A 152 16.17 -4.96 -12.57
C GLY A 152 14.77 -5.09 -13.17
N GLY A 153 13.73 -5.21 -12.33
CA GLY A 153 12.34 -5.19 -12.77
C GLY A 153 11.94 -3.83 -13.34
N VAL A 154 11.09 -3.83 -14.36
CA VAL A 154 10.63 -2.60 -15.05
C VAL A 154 9.30 -2.09 -14.53
N GLY A 155 8.60 -2.89 -13.72
CA GLY A 155 7.38 -2.50 -13.04
C GLY A 155 6.95 -3.52 -12.00
N MET A 156 5.94 -3.17 -11.21
CA MET A 156 5.40 -4.03 -10.17
C MET A 156 3.87 -4.06 -10.20
N VAL A 157 3.28 -5.23 -9.92
CA VAL A 157 1.89 -5.35 -9.49
C VAL A 157 1.93 -5.72 -8.01
N LEU A 158 1.44 -4.82 -7.16
CA LEU A 158 1.35 -5.04 -5.73
C LEU A 158 -0.05 -5.59 -5.42
N ALA A 159 -0.07 -6.83 -4.95
CA ALA A 159 -1.28 -7.62 -4.79
C ALA A 159 -1.69 -7.70 -3.32
N ASN A 160 -2.87 -7.18 -2.99
CA ASN A 160 -3.47 -7.37 -1.67
C ASN A 160 -3.76 -8.85 -1.40
N GLY A 161 -3.56 -9.26 -0.14
CA GLY A 161 -4.01 -10.53 0.39
C GLY A 161 -5.45 -10.47 0.91
N GLU A 162 -5.92 -11.59 1.46
CA GLU A 162 -7.30 -11.71 1.97
C GLU A 162 -7.56 -10.75 3.15
N ILE A 163 -6.56 -10.55 4.01
CA ILE A 163 -6.65 -9.66 5.18
C ILE A 163 -6.76 -8.19 4.73
N ASP A 164 -6.06 -7.79 3.67
CA ASP A 164 -6.10 -6.42 3.14
C ASP A 164 -7.41 -6.15 2.36
N GLY A 165 -8.04 -7.20 1.81
CA GLY A 165 -9.27 -7.10 1.03
C GLY A 165 -9.13 -6.25 -0.24
N GLU A 166 -10.14 -5.41 -0.49
CA GLU A 166 -10.22 -4.55 -1.68
C GLU A 166 -9.70 -3.12 -1.44
N GLU A 167 -9.05 -2.86 -0.30
CA GLU A 167 -8.46 -1.55 -0.02
C GLU A 167 -7.37 -1.20 -1.04
N LEU A 168 -7.54 -0.11 -1.76
CA LEU A 168 -6.55 0.37 -2.71
C LEU A 168 -5.85 1.61 -2.16
N VAL A 169 -4.52 1.58 -2.13
CA VAL A 169 -3.71 2.72 -1.72
C VAL A 169 -2.63 2.98 -2.76
N ALA A 170 -2.67 4.19 -3.34
CA ALA A 170 -1.78 4.61 -4.41
C ALA A 170 -0.49 5.21 -3.84
N ASP A 171 0.52 4.38 -3.60
CA ASP A 171 1.81 4.81 -3.06
C ASP A 171 2.78 5.36 -4.10
N ALA A 172 3.69 6.23 -3.65
CA ALA A 172 4.75 6.81 -4.46
C ALA A 172 5.92 5.83 -4.64
N HIS A 173 5.73 4.84 -5.50
CA HIS A 173 6.77 3.87 -5.82
C HIS A 173 7.88 4.45 -6.72
N LEU A 174 9.10 3.91 -6.58
CA LEU A 174 10.27 4.31 -7.37
C LEU A 174 10.36 3.68 -8.76
N LEU A 175 9.40 2.82 -9.09
CA LEU A 175 9.17 2.24 -10.41
C LEU A 175 7.66 2.21 -10.69
N PRO A 176 7.25 2.14 -11.97
CA PRO A 176 5.84 2.02 -12.31
C PRO A 176 5.17 0.83 -11.61
N THR A 177 4.15 1.10 -10.80
CA THR A 177 3.52 0.10 -9.94
C THR A 177 2.01 0.22 -10.00
N ALA A 178 1.30 -0.90 -10.10
CA ALA A 178 -0.16 -0.96 -9.91
C ALA A 178 -0.49 -1.70 -8.62
N ALA A 179 -1.19 -1.04 -7.69
CA ALA A 179 -1.77 -1.70 -6.53
C ALA A 179 -3.15 -2.25 -6.89
N VAL A 180 -3.43 -3.51 -6.54
CA VAL A 180 -4.68 -4.20 -6.88
C VAL A 180 -5.29 -4.89 -5.67
N GLY A 181 -6.63 -4.94 -5.63
CA GLY A 181 -7.41 -5.56 -4.57
C GLY A 181 -7.40 -7.08 -4.66
N PHE A 182 -7.81 -7.75 -3.58
CA PHE A 182 -7.69 -9.20 -3.41
C PHE A 182 -8.34 -10.02 -4.55
N LYS A 183 -9.54 -9.66 -5.01
CA LYS A 183 -10.21 -10.35 -6.14
C LYS A 183 -9.35 -10.30 -7.41
N THR A 184 -8.82 -9.12 -7.73
CA THR A 184 -7.93 -8.92 -8.88
C THR A 184 -6.61 -9.69 -8.69
N SER A 185 -6.02 -9.64 -7.50
CA SER A 185 -4.82 -10.41 -7.14
C SER A 185 -5.02 -11.89 -7.45
N LYS A 186 -6.14 -12.49 -7.02
CA LYS A 186 -6.47 -13.89 -7.28
C LYS A 186 -6.58 -14.20 -8.77
N ALA A 187 -7.24 -13.32 -9.53
CA ALA A 187 -7.41 -13.48 -10.98
C ALA A 187 -6.07 -13.45 -11.74
N ILE A 188 -5.20 -12.48 -11.43
CA ILE A 188 -3.87 -12.38 -12.04
C ILE A 188 -2.98 -13.56 -11.63
N LYS A 189 -3.07 -14.02 -10.37
CA LYS A 189 -2.31 -15.18 -9.88
C LYS A 189 -2.73 -16.47 -10.62
N MET A 190 -4.02 -16.65 -10.91
CA MET A 190 -4.50 -17.76 -11.76
C MET A 190 -3.95 -17.66 -13.20
N TYR A 191 -3.95 -16.47 -13.79
CA TYR A 191 -3.35 -16.25 -15.11
C TYR A 191 -1.87 -16.64 -15.16
N LEU A 192 -1.10 -16.26 -14.13
CA LEU A 192 0.32 -16.59 -13.99
C LEU A 192 0.58 -18.11 -13.87
N GLN A 193 -0.37 -18.86 -13.30
CA GLN A 193 -0.27 -20.33 -13.16
C GLN A 193 -0.67 -21.08 -14.43
N GLN A 194 -1.60 -20.55 -15.20
CA GLN A 194 -2.19 -21.23 -16.37
C GLN A 194 -1.50 -20.88 -17.69
N THR A 195 -0.61 -19.89 -17.70
CA THR A 195 0.01 -19.36 -18.91
C THR A 195 1.52 -19.64 -18.92
N GLN A 196 2.02 -20.26 -19.99
CA GLN A 196 3.44 -20.62 -20.11
C GLN A 196 4.37 -19.38 -20.18
N ASN A 197 3.94 -18.34 -20.90
CA ASN A 197 4.69 -17.08 -21.08
C ASN A 197 3.78 -15.89 -20.75
N PRO A 198 3.47 -15.66 -19.47
CA PRO A 198 2.57 -14.60 -19.07
C PRO A 198 3.21 -13.23 -19.37
N THR A 199 2.41 -12.32 -19.90
CA THR A 199 2.82 -10.94 -20.20
C THR A 199 1.78 -9.96 -19.67
N ALA A 200 2.22 -8.75 -19.41
CA ALA A 200 1.34 -7.66 -19.01
C ALA A 200 1.90 -6.29 -19.43
N THR A 201 1.05 -5.28 -19.36
CA THR A 201 1.44 -3.87 -19.38
C THR A 201 0.57 -3.09 -18.40
N LEU A 202 1.05 -1.94 -17.93
CA LEU A 202 0.30 -1.05 -17.05
C LEU A 202 -0.10 0.21 -17.83
N VAL A 203 -1.38 0.54 -17.82
CA VAL A 203 -1.92 1.72 -18.51
C VAL A 203 -2.43 2.73 -17.49
N PHE A 204 -1.64 3.76 -17.25
CA PHE A 204 -1.92 4.83 -16.29
C PHE A 204 -2.92 5.82 -16.88
N GLN A 205 -3.99 6.14 -16.15
CA GLN A 205 -4.98 7.16 -16.56
C GLN A 205 -4.67 8.54 -15.97
N GLY A 206 -3.73 8.64 -15.04
CA GLY A 206 -3.47 9.87 -14.30
C GLY A 206 -4.49 10.07 -13.19
N THR A 207 -4.82 11.33 -12.89
CA THR A 207 -5.82 11.67 -11.88
C THR A 207 -7.20 11.76 -12.51
N GLU A 208 -8.16 11.05 -11.92
CA GLU A 208 -9.58 11.16 -12.26
C GLU A 208 -10.34 11.74 -11.06
N VAL A 209 -11.34 12.57 -11.33
CA VAL A 209 -12.22 13.20 -10.33
C VAL A 209 -13.65 13.03 -10.84
N GLY A 210 -14.55 12.45 -10.05
CA GLY A 210 -15.96 12.33 -10.40
C GLY A 210 -16.78 11.39 -9.54
#